data_AF-A0A1H8Z315-F1
#
_entry.id   AF-A0A1H8Z315-F1
#
_cell.length_a   1.000
_cell.length_b   1.000
_cell.length_c   1.000
_cell.angle_alpha   90.00
_cell.angle_beta   90.00
_cell.angle_gamma   90.00
#
_symmetry.space_group_name_H-M   'P 1'
#
loop_
_entity.id
_entity.type
_entity.pdbx_description
1 polymer ?
#
loop_
_entity_poly.entity_id
_entity_poly.type
_entity_poly.pdbx_seq_one_letter_code
_entity_poly.pdbx_strand_id
1 'polypeptide(L)'
;MSAIISECGLYRYRLDRDCGLPFEGSKVFAYFGINPSTADATLDDATVRKWRGFTVRNGGHRFIVGNVFSFRATDVQVLRKTLVTMGPDHHKHLDQIIREADVLVPCWGSSDKLEHGDVLYMKDLLNTLLESGKPVLHFGTTKSGQPKHPLMLGYDTQLIPWVTP
;
A
#
# COMPACT_ATOMS: atom_id res chain seq x y z
N MET A 1 6.14 10.20 -12.09
CA MET A 1 5.03 10.31 -11.09
C MET A 1 3.67 10.25 -11.79
N SER A 2 2.79 9.33 -11.41
CA SER A 2 1.46 9.16 -12.02
C SER A 2 0.46 8.58 -11.01
N ALA A 3 -0.84 8.68 -11.30
CA ALA A 3 -1.90 7.96 -10.60
C ALA A 3 -2.84 7.36 -11.65
N ILE A 4 -3.27 6.12 -11.45
CA ILE A 4 -4.31 5.50 -12.28
C ILE A 4 -5.62 5.56 -11.50
N ILE A 5 -6.57 6.33 -12.02
CA ILE A 5 -7.88 6.57 -11.43
C ILE A 5 -8.93 6.11 -12.45
N SER A 6 -10.00 5.49 -11.97
CA SER A 6 -11.14 5.09 -12.82
C SER A 6 -11.78 6.31 -13.49
N GLU A 7 -12.46 6.10 -14.62
CA GLU A 7 -13.15 7.19 -15.34
C GLU A 7 -14.18 7.93 -14.47
N CYS A 8 -14.89 7.21 -13.59
CA CYS A 8 -15.83 7.82 -12.65
C CYS A 8 -15.17 8.58 -11.50
N GLY A 9 -13.83 8.57 -11.39
CA GLY A 9 -13.08 9.24 -10.34
C GLY A 9 -13.16 8.59 -8.95
N LEU A 10 -14.03 7.59 -8.73
CA LEU A 10 -14.26 6.99 -7.41
C LEU A 10 -13.13 6.05 -6.96
N TYR A 11 -12.40 5.45 -7.90
CA TYR A 11 -11.39 4.44 -7.59
C TYR A 11 -10.00 4.90 -8.01
N ARG A 12 -9.01 4.78 -7.12
CA ARG A 12 -7.59 4.89 -7.48
C ARG A 12 -6.97 3.51 -7.38
N TYR A 13 -6.54 3.00 -8.52
CA TYR A 13 -5.95 1.67 -8.61
C TYR A 13 -4.47 1.66 -8.23
N ARG A 14 -3.77 2.76 -8.52
CA ARG A 14 -2.31 2.82 -8.38
C ARG A 14 -1.81 4.26 -8.21
N LEU A 15 -0.73 4.43 -7.46
CA LEU A 15 0.04 5.67 -7.38
C LEU A 15 1.54 5.37 -7.56
N ASP A 16 2.20 6.09 -8.44
CA ASP A 16 3.63 5.95 -8.72
C ASP A 16 4.39 7.21 -8.34
N ARG A 17 5.52 7.01 -7.66
CA ARG A 17 6.42 8.08 -7.25
C ARG A 17 7.86 7.69 -7.45
N ASP A 18 8.57 8.58 -8.15
CA ASP A 18 10.01 8.49 -8.33
C ASP A 18 10.68 9.22 -7.16
N CYS A 19 11.68 8.59 -6.54
CA CYS A 19 12.46 9.14 -5.43
C CYS A 19 13.84 9.64 -5.87
N GLY A 20 14.26 9.29 -7.08
CA GLY A 20 15.53 9.64 -7.69
C GLY A 20 15.72 8.87 -9.00
N LEU A 21 16.86 9.07 -9.66
CA LEU A 21 17.23 8.23 -10.80
C LEU A 21 17.57 6.81 -10.34
N PRO A 22 17.26 5.77 -11.14
CA PRO A 22 17.73 4.42 -10.86
C PRO A 22 19.27 4.39 -10.77
N PHE A 23 19.77 3.62 -9.81
CA PHE A 23 21.20 3.33 -9.65
C PHE A 23 21.42 1.82 -9.54
N GLU A 24 22.66 1.37 -9.69
CA GLU A 24 22.98 -0.06 -9.63
C GLU A 24 22.51 -0.67 -8.31
N GLY A 25 21.76 -1.77 -8.40
CA GLY A 25 21.19 -2.46 -7.23
C GLY A 25 19.98 -1.78 -6.59
N SER A 26 19.57 -0.60 -7.04
CA SER A 26 18.40 0.10 -6.50
C SER A 26 17.09 -0.68 -6.74
N LYS A 27 16.14 -0.54 -5.82
CA LYS A 27 14.89 -1.32 -5.82
C LYS A 27 13.64 -0.48 -6.09
N VAL A 28 12.61 -1.12 -6.60
CA VAL A 28 11.24 -0.61 -6.63
C VAL A 28 10.46 -1.20 -5.45
N PHE A 29 9.89 -0.33 -4.61
CA PHE A 29 9.06 -0.74 -3.49
C PHE A 29 7.57 -0.66 -3.85
N ALA A 30 6.77 -1.62 -3.41
CA ALA A 30 5.32 -1.48 -3.37
C ALA A 30 4.83 -1.37 -1.92
N TYR A 31 4.07 -0.33 -1.62
CA TYR A 31 3.38 -0.19 -0.33
C TYR A 31 1.89 -0.47 -0.49
N PHE A 32 1.32 -1.24 0.44
CA PHE A 32 -0.10 -1.61 0.41
C PHE A 32 -0.82 -0.99 1.61
N GLY A 33 -1.52 0.12 1.35
CA GLY A 33 -2.36 0.82 2.32
C GLY A 33 -3.77 0.23 2.41
N ILE A 34 -4.62 0.84 3.24
CA ILE A 34 -6.01 0.38 3.39
C ILE A 34 -6.89 0.87 2.24
N ASN A 35 -6.94 2.18 2.00
CA ASN A 35 -7.66 2.79 0.92
C ASN A 35 -7.01 4.12 0.49
N PRO A 36 -7.14 4.51 -0.79
CA PRO A 36 -6.74 5.81 -1.26
C PRO A 36 -7.43 6.96 -0.52
N SER A 37 -6.68 8.00 -0.17
CA SER A 37 -7.27 9.31 0.14
C SER A 37 -7.84 9.96 -1.13
N THR A 38 -8.76 10.91 -0.96
CA THR A 38 -9.24 11.75 -2.09
C THR A 38 -8.25 12.85 -2.45
N ALA A 39 -7.19 13.04 -1.66
CA ALA A 39 -6.19 14.09 -1.83
C ALA A 39 -5.64 14.14 -3.27
N ASP A 40 -5.52 15.36 -3.79
CA ASP A 40 -5.17 15.64 -5.18
C ASP A 40 -3.86 14.96 -5.58
N ALA A 41 -3.85 14.33 -6.76
CA ALA A 41 -2.77 13.51 -7.27
C ALA A 41 -1.40 14.24 -7.37
N THR A 42 -1.38 15.55 -7.18
CA THR A 42 -0.23 16.44 -7.28
C THR A 42 0.49 16.68 -5.95
N LEU A 43 -0.16 16.48 -4.79
CA LEU A 43 0.46 16.76 -3.48
C LEU A 43 0.65 15.48 -2.66
N ASP A 44 1.90 15.21 -2.29
CA ASP A 44 2.22 14.08 -1.43
C ASP A 44 1.68 14.33 -0.01
N ASP A 45 0.68 13.54 0.40
CA ASP A 45 0.19 13.56 1.77
C ASP A 45 1.25 13.06 2.76
N ALA A 46 0.95 13.15 4.06
CA ALA A 46 1.90 12.75 5.10
C ALA A 46 2.33 11.27 4.99
N THR A 47 1.47 10.39 4.51
CA THR A 47 1.78 8.97 4.29
C THR A 47 2.68 8.78 3.08
N VAL A 48 2.39 9.47 1.97
CA VAL A 48 3.23 9.42 0.75
C VAL A 48 4.64 9.94 1.02
N ARG A 49 4.77 11.01 1.81
CA ARG A 49 6.09 11.49 2.26
C ARG A 49 6.84 10.46 3.11
N LYS A 50 6.14 9.71 3.97
CA LYS A 50 6.74 8.60 4.73
C LYS A 50 7.25 7.51 3.80
N TRP A 51 6.42 7.05 2.87
CA TRP A 51 6.83 6.02 1.89
C TRP A 51 8.04 6.43 1.08
N ARG A 52 8.10 7.69 0.62
CA ARG A 52 9.29 8.25 -0.04
C ARG A 52 10.54 8.14 0.84
N GLY A 53 10.45 8.58 2.10
CA GLY A 53 11.58 8.56 3.04
C GLY A 53 12.06 7.14 3.37
N PHE A 54 11.13 6.19 3.53
CA PHE A 54 11.44 4.77 3.72
C PHE A 54 12.03 4.14 2.48
N THR A 55 11.50 4.44 1.29
CA THR A 55 12.03 3.95 0.01
C THR A 55 13.50 4.30 -0.14
N VAL A 56 13.84 5.59 0.00
CA VAL A 56 15.24 6.05 -0.14
C VAL A 56 16.15 5.41 0.89
N ARG A 57 15.71 5.29 2.15
CA ARG A 57 16.51 4.69 3.23
C ARG A 57 16.76 3.19 3.08
N ASN A 58 15.90 2.51 2.34
CA ASN A 58 16.01 1.08 2.08
C ASN A 58 16.56 0.79 0.66
N GLY A 59 17.29 1.74 0.07
CA GLY A 59 17.97 1.53 -1.22
C GLY A 59 17.03 1.55 -2.44
N GLY A 60 15.85 2.14 -2.31
CA GLY A 60 14.88 2.26 -3.41
C GLY A 60 15.01 3.58 -4.18
N HIS A 61 14.73 3.53 -5.48
CA HIS A 61 14.68 4.72 -6.34
C HIS A 61 13.23 5.11 -6.73
N ARG A 62 12.27 4.19 -6.55
CA ARG A 62 10.86 4.38 -6.92
C ARG A 62 9.97 3.59 -5.97
N PHE A 63 8.76 4.08 -5.74
CA PHE A 63 7.71 3.28 -5.13
C PHE A 63 6.39 3.37 -5.86
N ILE A 64 5.61 2.31 -5.67
CA ILE A 64 4.28 2.11 -6.20
C ILE A 64 3.35 1.88 -5.00
N VAL A 65 2.12 2.40 -5.05
CA VAL A 65 1.14 2.20 -3.99
C VAL A 65 -0.05 1.43 -4.53
N GLY A 66 -0.30 0.28 -3.91
CA GLY A 66 -1.56 -0.45 -3.97
C GLY A 66 -2.35 -0.24 -2.68
N ASN A 67 -3.63 -0.61 -2.68
CA ASN A 67 -4.45 -0.56 -1.47
C ASN A 67 -5.35 -1.80 -1.42
N VAL A 68 -5.72 -2.23 -0.21
CA VAL A 68 -6.71 -3.30 -0.02
C VAL A 68 -8.02 -2.93 -0.74
N PHE A 69 -8.46 -1.68 -0.62
CA PHE A 69 -9.63 -1.15 -1.33
C PHE A 69 -9.20 -0.04 -2.28
N SER A 70 -9.68 -0.04 -3.52
CA SER A 70 -9.36 1.06 -4.46
C SER A 70 -10.29 2.26 -4.30
N PHE A 71 -11.37 2.17 -3.53
CA PHE A 71 -12.30 3.27 -3.31
C PHE A 71 -11.62 4.45 -2.59
N ARG A 72 -11.76 5.64 -3.16
CA ARG A 72 -11.14 6.87 -2.65
C ARG A 72 -11.98 7.47 -1.53
N ALA A 73 -11.42 7.55 -0.34
CA ALA A 73 -12.02 8.21 0.81
C ALA A 73 -10.93 8.70 1.78
N THR A 74 -11.05 9.92 2.29
CA THR A 74 -10.14 10.41 3.35
C THR A 74 -10.41 9.73 4.69
N ASP A 75 -11.68 9.46 5.00
CA ASP A 75 -12.07 8.71 6.19
C ASP A 75 -12.34 7.25 5.83
N VAL A 76 -11.56 6.35 6.41
CA VAL A 76 -11.69 4.90 6.26
C VAL A 76 -13.06 4.38 6.71
N GLN A 77 -13.75 5.08 7.61
CA GLN A 77 -15.10 4.70 8.06
C GLN A 77 -16.13 4.75 6.94
N VAL A 78 -15.87 5.49 5.86
CA VAL A 78 -16.73 5.55 4.68
C VAL A 78 -16.81 4.17 3.99
N LEU A 79 -15.76 3.35 4.09
CA LEU A 79 -15.75 2.01 3.49
C LEU A 79 -16.88 1.14 4.02
N ARG A 80 -17.25 1.27 5.30
CA ARG A 80 -18.35 0.52 5.93
C ARG A 80 -19.70 0.73 5.24
N LYS A 81 -19.90 1.91 4.66
CA LYS A 81 -21.15 2.29 3.98
C LYS A 81 -21.06 2.15 2.46
N THR A 82 -19.91 1.72 1.95
CA THR A 82 -19.64 1.67 0.52
C THR A 82 -19.88 0.25 0.02
N LEU A 83 -20.89 0.08 -0.83
CA LEU A 83 -21.25 -1.24 -1.38
C LEU A 83 -20.13 -1.86 -2.23
N VAL A 84 -19.42 -1.02 -3.00
CA VAL A 84 -18.37 -1.46 -3.93
C VAL A 84 -17.07 -0.75 -3.60
N THR A 85 -16.26 -1.36 -2.74
CA THR A 85 -14.98 -0.83 -2.25
C THR A 85 -13.79 -1.09 -3.20
N MET A 86 -13.97 -2.00 -4.15
CA MET A 86 -13.01 -2.33 -5.21
C MET A 86 -13.62 -2.00 -6.58
N GLY A 87 -12.92 -1.23 -7.40
CA GLY A 87 -13.37 -0.88 -8.74
C GLY A 87 -13.10 -2.01 -9.74
N PRO A 88 -13.64 -1.93 -10.96
CA PRO A 88 -13.58 -3.01 -11.95
C PRO A 88 -12.15 -3.50 -12.28
N ASP A 89 -11.17 -2.60 -12.36
CA ASP A 89 -9.77 -2.97 -12.67
C ASP A 89 -8.89 -3.20 -11.43
N HIS A 90 -9.48 -3.35 -10.23
CA HIS A 90 -8.73 -3.41 -8.97
C HIS A 90 -7.66 -4.51 -8.96
N HIS A 91 -8.06 -5.76 -9.21
CA HIS A 91 -7.15 -6.91 -9.17
C HIS A 91 -6.08 -6.85 -10.27
N LYS A 92 -6.47 -6.45 -11.49
CA LYS A 92 -5.55 -6.26 -12.61
C LYS A 92 -4.39 -5.32 -12.24
N HIS A 93 -4.69 -4.20 -11.57
CA HIS A 93 -3.67 -3.27 -11.15
C HIS A 93 -2.86 -3.77 -9.94
N LEU A 94 -3.47 -4.46 -8.97
CA LEU A 94 -2.71 -5.12 -7.91
C LEU A 94 -1.67 -6.11 -8.47
N ASP A 95 -2.06 -6.95 -9.43
CA ASP A 95 -1.14 -7.91 -10.07
C ASP A 95 0.01 -7.21 -10.79
N GLN A 96 -0.27 -6.08 -11.45
CA GLN A 96 0.77 -5.26 -12.09
C GLN A 96 1.73 -4.66 -11.05
N ILE A 97 1.20 -4.10 -9.95
CA ILE A 97 2.01 -3.53 -8.87
C ILE A 97 2.92 -4.61 -8.28
N ILE A 98 2.35 -5.77 -7.96
CA ILE A 98 3.09 -6.91 -7.39
C ILE A 98 4.16 -7.36 -8.37
N ARG A 99 3.86 -7.48 -9.67
CA ARG A 99 4.83 -7.89 -10.70
C ARG A 99 5.97 -6.89 -10.90
N GLU A 100 5.69 -5.59 -10.81
CA GLU A 100 6.70 -4.54 -11.05
C GLU A 100 7.61 -4.25 -9.85
N ALA A 101 7.13 -4.40 -8.62
CA ALA A 101 7.93 -4.10 -7.44
C ALA A 101 8.93 -5.21 -7.09
N ASP A 102 10.11 -4.84 -6.60
CA ASP A 102 11.10 -5.79 -6.08
C ASP A 102 10.81 -6.18 -4.63
N VAL A 103 10.23 -5.27 -3.85
CA VAL A 103 9.93 -5.44 -2.42
C VAL A 103 8.49 -5.05 -2.14
N LEU A 104 7.74 -5.92 -1.47
CA LEU A 104 6.34 -5.72 -1.14
C LEU A 104 6.20 -5.37 0.35
N VAL A 105 5.46 -4.32 0.67
CA VAL A 105 5.33 -3.80 2.04
C VAL A 105 3.86 -3.57 2.41
N PRO A 106 3.16 -4.57 2.98
CA PRO A 106 1.86 -4.35 3.57
C PRO A 106 1.95 -3.38 4.76
N CYS A 107 1.05 -2.39 4.81
CA CYS A 107 1.08 -1.34 5.83
C CYS A 107 -0.29 -0.66 6.08
N TRP A 108 -1.38 -1.41 6.01
CA TRP A 108 -2.75 -0.90 6.10
C TRP A 108 -3.23 -0.52 7.51
N GLY A 109 -2.49 -0.87 8.57
CA GLY A 109 -2.86 -0.52 9.95
C GLY A 109 -3.97 -1.40 10.53
N SER A 110 -4.57 -0.96 11.66
CA SER A 110 -5.56 -1.77 12.37
C SER A 110 -6.87 -1.92 11.61
N SER A 111 -7.44 -3.12 11.65
CA SER A 111 -8.74 -3.45 11.08
C SER A 111 -9.94 -3.03 11.95
N ASP A 112 -9.73 -2.50 13.16
CA ASP A 112 -10.80 -2.15 14.11
C ASP A 112 -11.83 -1.15 13.52
N LYS A 113 -11.40 -0.42 12.48
CA LYS A 113 -12.19 0.58 11.78
C LYS A 113 -12.99 0.03 10.60
N LEU A 114 -12.95 -1.28 10.36
CA LEU A 114 -13.61 -1.95 9.24
C LEU A 114 -14.68 -2.93 9.73
N GLU A 115 -15.48 -3.47 8.81
CA GLU A 115 -16.45 -4.54 9.13
C GLU A 115 -15.81 -5.93 8.95
N HIS A 116 -16.45 -6.99 9.46
CA HIS A 116 -15.87 -8.35 9.48
C HIS A 116 -15.52 -8.87 8.06
N GLY A 117 -16.32 -8.52 7.05
CA GLY A 117 -16.05 -8.90 5.65
C GLY A 117 -14.82 -8.22 5.05
N ASP A 118 -14.50 -7.01 5.50
CA ASP A 118 -13.34 -6.26 5.03
C ASP A 118 -12.01 -6.90 5.45
N VAL A 119 -12.02 -7.57 6.61
CA VAL A 119 -10.84 -8.26 7.15
C VAL A 119 -10.42 -9.43 6.27
N LEU A 120 -11.36 -10.06 5.54
CA LEU A 120 -11.04 -11.15 4.62
C LEU A 120 -10.21 -10.63 3.44
N TYR A 121 -10.58 -9.50 2.85
CA TYR A 121 -9.79 -8.91 1.75
C TYR A 121 -8.37 -8.53 2.16
N MET A 122 -8.17 -8.10 3.42
CA MET A 122 -6.83 -7.83 3.96
C MET A 122 -6.00 -9.12 4.05
N LYS A 123 -6.60 -10.22 4.49
CA LYS A 123 -5.97 -11.54 4.55
C LYS A 123 -5.66 -12.08 3.15
N ASP A 124 -6.61 -11.97 2.23
CA ASP A 124 -6.45 -12.45 0.86
C ASP A 124 -5.32 -11.70 0.13
N LEU A 125 -5.27 -10.37 0.28
CA LEU A 125 -4.16 -9.60 -0.25
C LEU A 125 -2.84 -10.03 0.40
N LEU A 126 -2.77 -10.16 1.73
CA LEU A 126 -1.55 -10.62 2.39
C LEU A 126 -1.07 -11.97 1.85
N ASN A 127 -1.97 -12.95 1.71
CA ASN A 127 -1.65 -14.26 1.14
C ASN A 127 -1.11 -14.12 -0.29
N THR A 128 -1.76 -13.31 -1.13
CA THR A 128 -1.30 -13.03 -2.50
C THR A 128 0.11 -12.41 -2.51
N LEU A 129 0.41 -11.49 -1.58
CA LEU A 129 1.75 -10.91 -1.46
C LEU A 129 2.78 -11.97 -1.06
N LEU A 130 2.46 -12.86 -0.11
CA LEU A 130 3.35 -13.92 0.36
C LEU A 130 3.58 -15.01 -0.71
N GLU A 131 2.55 -15.35 -1.47
CA GLU A 131 2.60 -16.34 -2.55
C GLU A 131 3.30 -15.82 -3.82
N SER A 132 3.54 -14.51 -3.92
CA SER A 132 4.20 -13.89 -5.09
C SER A 132 5.66 -14.33 -5.31
N GLY A 133 6.29 -14.96 -4.32
CA GLY A 133 7.71 -15.33 -4.34
C GLY A 133 8.67 -14.14 -4.17
N LYS A 134 8.14 -12.94 -3.88
CA LYS A 134 8.94 -11.72 -3.68
C LYS A 134 9.21 -11.47 -2.19
N PRO A 135 10.28 -10.72 -1.86
CA PRO A 135 10.47 -10.24 -0.50
C PRO A 135 9.26 -9.44 0.01
N VAL A 136 8.59 -9.96 1.04
CA VAL A 136 7.54 -9.25 1.78
C VAL A 136 8.14 -8.77 3.10
N LEU A 137 8.17 -7.45 3.29
CA LEU A 137 8.68 -6.81 4.50
C LEU A 137 7.59 -6.01 5.21
N HIS A 138 7.73 -5.74 6.50
CA HIS A 138 6.79 -4.90 7.23
C HIS A 138 7.46 -4.07 8.32
N PHE A 139 6.75 -3.04 8.79
CA PHE A 139 7.22 -2.14 9.86
C PHE A 139 6.94 -2.68 11.28
N GLY A 140 6.77 -4.00 11.43
CA GLY A 140 6.18 -4.63 12.61
C GLY A 140 4.65 -4.74 12.53
N THR A 141 4.04 -5.33 13.56
CA THR A 141 2.60 -5.59 13.63
C THR A 141 1.92 -4.84 14.77
N THR A 142 0.64 -4.56 14.64
CA THR A 142 -0.23 -4.06 15.71
C THR A 142 -0.46 -5.16 16.75
N LYS A 143 -1.09 -4.82 17.89
CA LYS A 143 -1.52 -5.82 18.89
C LYS A 143 -2.45 -6.89 18.30
N SER A 144 -3.22 -6.54 17.26
CA SER A 144 -4.11 -7.42 16.52
C SER A 144 -3.44 -8.17 15.36
N GLY A 145 -2.11 -8.11 15.26
CA GLY A 145 -1.34 -8.82 14.23
C GLY A 145 -1.36 -8.19 12.84
N GLN A 146 -1.95 -6.99 12.68
CA GLN A 146 -2.00 -6.29 11.39
C GLN A 146 -0.71 -5.52 11.11
N PRO A 147 -0.27 -5.37 9.85
CA PRO A 147 0.90 -4.57 9.51
C PRO A 147 0.75 -3.11 9.95
N LYS A 148 1.75 -2.57 10.64
CA LYS A 148 1.71 -1.17 11.10
C LYS A 148 1.67 -0.18 9.93
N HIS A 149 0.83 0.84 10.08
CA HIS A 149 0.81 1.99 9.17
C HIS A 149 2.00 2.93 9.43
N PRO A 150 2.68 3.45 8.40
CA PRO A 150 3.96 4.16 8.58
C PRO A 150 3.82 5.61 9.07
N LEU A 151 2.62 6.19 9.01
CA LEU A 151 2.40 7.61 9.31
C LEU A 151 2.99 8.05 10.65
N MET A 152 2.88 7.21 11.69
CA MET A 152 3.32 7.51 13.05
C MET A 152 4.73 6.97 13.37
N LEU A 153 5.41 6.32 12.42
CA LEU A 153 6.69 5.64 12.67
C LEU A 153 7.88 6.55 12.41
N GLY A 154 8.94 6.42 13.20
CA GLY A 154 10.23 7.06 12.95
C GLY A 154 10.91 6.51 11.68
N TYR A 155 11.74 7.31 11.01
CA TYR A 155 12.44 6.86 9.80
C TYR A 155 13.56 5.85 10.06
N ASP A 156 13.94 5.68 11.31
CA ASP A 156 14.82 4.64 11.84
C ASP A 156 14.11 3.29 12.04
N THR A 157 12.77 3.24 11.87
CA THR A 157 12.02 1.99 11.91
C THR A 157 12.47 1.08 10.77
N GLN A 158 13.02 -0.08 11.13
CA GLN A 158 13.49 -1.06 10.16
C GLN A 158 12.33 -1.82 9.52
N LEU A 159 12.47 -2.11 8.22
CA LEU A 159 11.66 -3.10 7.54
C LEU A 159 12.20 -4.49 7.89
N ILE A 160 11.34 -5.36 8.42
CA ILE A 160 11.68 -6.73 8.78
C ILE A 160 10.94 -7.72 7.87
N PRO A 161 11.54 -8.90 7.56
CA PRO A 161 10.87 -9.93 6.77
C PRO A 161 9.55 -10.38 7.41
N TRP A 162 8.53 -10.58 6.58
CA TRP A 162 7.30 -11.23 7.00
C TRP A 162 7.57 -12.72 7.19
N VAL A 163 7.63 -13.16 8.45
CA VAL A 163 7.78 -14.57 8.80
C VAL A 163 6.41 -15.11 9.15
N THR A 164 5.88 -15.98 8.29
CA THR A 164 4.69 -16.77 8.62
C THR A 164 5.10 -17.78 9.71
N PRO A 165 4.31 -17.97 10.77
CA PRO A 165 4.53 -19.05 11.75
C PRO A 165 4.56 -20.43 11.09
#